data_AF-A0A9W9V6L2-F1
#
_entry.id   AF-A0A9W9V6L2-F1
#
_cell.length_a   1.000
_cell.length_b   1.000
_cell.length_c   1.000
_cell.angle_alpha   90.00
_cell.angle_beta   90.00
_cell.angle_gamma   90.00
#
_symmetry.space_group_name_H-M   'P 1'
#
loop_
_entity.id
_entity.type
_entity.pdbx_description
1 polymer ?
#
loop_
_entity_poly.entity_id
_entity_poly.type
_entity_poly.pdbx_seq_one_letter_code
_entity_poly.pdbx_strand_id
1 'polypeptide(L)'
;MAEILLELSKPEFPYIGAIREKDSGGWTVSKRPLTFNMNQVAQFSNIPHHVFGSQRFSNAADHFEELAQQHFYHLKFKQNVAISDESDCRKKYIARCLFRKLSRVQKTGSPSLMNF
;
A
#
# COMPACT_ATOMS: atom_id res chain seq x y z
N MET A 1 -13.29 15.43 31.68
CA MET A 1 -12.62 15.75 30.40
C MET A 1 -13.44 15.09 29.31
N ALA A 2 -13.94 15.87 28.34
CA ALA A 2 -14.83 15.36 27.32
C ALA A 2 -14.03 14.67 26.21
N GLU A 3 -14.16 13.35 26.09
CA GLU A 3 -13.71 12.55 24.95
C GLU A 3 -14.70 12.75 23.80
N ILE A 4 -14.51 13.80 23.00
CA ILE A 4 -15.34 14.00 21.80
C ILE A 4 -14.47 13.68 20.58
N LEU A 5 -14.63 12.46 20.07
CA LEU A 5 -14.15 12.09 18.74
C LEU A 5 -15.20 12.57 17.72
N LEU A 6 -14.96 13.73 17.11
CA LEU A 6 -15.85 14.29 16.08
C LEU A 6 -15.48 13.69 14.72
N GLU A 7 -16.34 12.79 14.22
CA GLU A 7 -16.24 12.29 12.85
C GLU A 7 -16.69 13.39 11.88
N LEU A 8 -15.74 14.15 11.33
CA LEU A 8 -16.02 15.35 10.54
C LEU A 8 -16.64 15.04 9.17
N SER A 9 -16.40 13.85 8.59
CA SER A 9 -17.08 13.33 7.39
C SER A 9 -16.62 11.90 7.06
N LYS A 10 -17.50 11.13 6.40
CA LYS A 10 -17.19 9.81 5.80
C LYS A 10 -17.39 9.87 4.28
N PRO A 11 -16.45 10.45 3.52
CA PRO A 11 -16.59 10.49 2.07
C PRO A 11 -16.39 9.08 1.49
N GLU A 12 -17.40 8.59 0.78
CA GLU A 12 -17.33 7.31 0.08
C GLU A 12 -16.88 7.52 -1.37
N PHE A 13 -15.90 6.74 -1.79
CA PHE A 13 -15.41 6.74 -3.16
C PHE A 13 -15.42 5.32 -3.73
N PRO A 14 -15.78 5.15 -5.02
CA PRO A 14 -15.81 3.82 -5.65
C PRO A 14 -14.41 3.25 -5.92
N TYR A 15 -13.34 4.03 -5.70
CA TYR A 15 -11.96 3.65 -6.00
C TYR A 15 -11.00 4.08 -4.90
N ILE A 16 -9.91 3.35 -4.78
CA ILE A 16 -8.75 3.71 -3.95
C ILE A 16 -7.73 4.42 -4.84
N GLY A 17 -7.41 5.67 -4.52
CA GLY A 17 -6.49 6.48 -5.31
C GLY A 17 -6.43 7.94 -4.87
N ALA A 18 -5.73 8.77 -5.65
CA ALA A 18 -5.67 10.20 -5.40
C ALA A 18 -6.93 10.92 -5.88
N ILE A 19 -7.46 11.75 -4.99
CA ILE A 19 -8.65 12.57 -5.19
C ILE A 19 -8.29 13.83 -6.00
N ARG A 20 -9.22 14.24 -6.86
CA ARG A 20 -9.16 15.46 -7.67
C ARG A 20 -10.57 16.04 -7.78
N GLU A 21 -10.67 17.36 -7.76
CA GLU A 21 -11.90 18.08 -8.08
C GLU A 21 -12.14 18.07 -9.59
N LYS A 22 -13.39 17.83 -10.01
CA LYS A 22 -13.79 17.89 -11.42
C LYS A 22 -14.07 19.33 -11.82
N ASP A 23 -13.86 19.65 -13.10
CA ASP A 23 -14.18 20.97 -13.66
C ASP A 23 -15.68 21.31 -13.54
N SER A 24 -16.55 20.29 -13.54
CA SER A 24 -17.99 20.41 -13.34
C SER A 24 -18.42 20.53 -11.86
N GLY A 25 -17.46 20.61 -10.93
CA GLY A 25 -17.68 20.49 -9.49
C GLY A 25 -17.73 19.04 -9.00
N GLY A 26 -17.47 18.87 -7.70
CA GLY A 26 -17.43 17.57 -7.01
C GLY A 26 -16.09 16.85 -7.11
N TRP A 27 -15.95 15.76 -6.36
CA TRP A 27 -14.68 15.04 -6.19
C TRP A 27 -14.67 13.70 -6.91
N THR A 28 -13.51 13.29 -7.43
CA THR A 28 -13.30 11.98 -8.03
C THR A 28 -11.91 11.45 -7.74
N VAL A 29 -11.79 10.13 -7.70
CA VAL A 29 -10.51 9.44 -7.65
C VAL A 29 -10.02 9.22 -9.08
N SER A 30 -8.93 9.90 -9.46
CA SER A 30 -8.48 9.93 -10.87
C SER A 30 -7.08 9.34 -11.11
N LYS A 31 -6.24 9.30 -10.08
CA LYS A 31 -4.84 8.84 -10.19
C LYS A 31 -4.53 7.78 -9.14
N ARG A 32 -3.33 7.19 -9.25
CA ARG A 32 -2.79 6.25 -8.26
C ARG A 32 -2.85 6.81 -6.83
N PRO A 33 -2.97 5.94 -5.82
CA PRO A 33 -2.74 6.33 -4.43
C PRO A 33 -1.35 6.97 -4.27
N LEU A 34 -1.26 8.03 -3.48
CA LEU A 34 0.01 8.62 -3.07
C LEU A 34 0.29 8.19 -1.64
N THR A 35 1.08 7.13 -1.48
CA THR A 35 1.38 6.56 -0.16
C THR A 35 2.72 7.07 0.36
N PHE A 36 2.85 7.13 1.69
CA PHE A 36 4.11 7.45 2.33
C PHE A 36 5.23 6.48 1.92
N ASN A 37 4.92 5.19 1.77
CA ASN A 37 5.87 4.17 1.32
C ASN A 37 6.40 4.46 -0.09
N MET A 38 5.53 4.85 -1.03
CA MET A 38 5.97 5.25 -2.37
C MET A 38 6.91 6.46 -2.33
N ASN A 39 6.59 7.46 -1.50
CA ASN A 39 7.46 8.64 -1.32
C ASN A 39 8.82 8.25 -0.73
N GLN A 40 8.85 7.43 0.32
CA GLN A 40 10.07 6.92 0.94
C GLN A 40 10.94 6.15 -0.07
N VAL A 41 10.31 5.22 -0.79
CA VAL A 41 11.01 4.42 -1.78
C VAL A 41 11.56 5.31 -2.91
N ALA A 42 10.77 6.25 -3.43
CA ALA A 42 11.21 7.17 -4.48
C ALA A 42 12.36 8.10 -4.03
N GLN A 43 12.22 8.76 -2.88
CA GLN A 43 13.20 9.74 -2.40
C GLN A 43 14.52 9.10 -2.01
N PHE A 44 14.48 7.96 -1.33
CA PHE A 44 15.69 7.41 -0.75
C PHE A 44 16.32 6.35 -1.66
N SER A 45 15.55 5.63 -2.48
CA SER A 45 16.03 4.35 -3.07
C SER A 45 16.59 4.47 -4.48
N ASN A 46 16.69 5.68 -5.03
CA ASN A 46 17.09 5.95 -6.43
C ASN A 46 16.32 5.07 -7.44
N ILE A 47 15.03 4.79 -7.14
CA ILE A 47 14.18 3.94 -7.97
C ILE A 47 13.41 4.81 -8.97
N PRO A 48 13.31 4.39 -10.24
CA PRO A 48 12.47 5.07 -11.20
C PRO A 48 10.99 5.07 -10.79
N HIS A 49 10.32 6.21 -10.89
CA HIS A 49 8.91 6.35 -10.53
C HIS A 49 7.95 5.45 -11.33
N HIS A 50 8.40 4.91 -12.48
CA HIS A 50 7.63 3.99 -13.33
C HIS A 50 7.49 2.58 -12.74
N VAL A 51 8.27 2.25 -11.72
CA VAL A 51 8.20 0.94 -11.02
C VAL A 51 6.90 0.82 -10.21
N PHE A 52 6.29 1.95 -9.86
CA PHE A 52 5.00 2.00 -9.20
C PHE A 52 3.86 2.06 -10.22
N GLY A 53 2.80 1.30 -9.98
CA GLY A 53 1.59 1.40 -10.78
C GLY A 53 1.03 2.83 -10.86
N SER A 54 0.53 3.23 -12.03
CA SER A 54 -0.14 4.52 -12.24
C SER A 54 -1.65 4.47 -12.09
N GLN A 55 -2.19 3.27 -11.85
CA GLN A 55 -3.62 3.00 -11.76
C GLN A 55 -4.22 3.34 -10.39
N ARG A 56 -5.52 3.69 -10.41
CA ARG A 56 -6.41 3.59 -9.25
C ARG A 56 -6.91 2.16 -9.10
N PHE A 57 -7.40 1.79 -7.93
CA PHE A 57 -7.90 0.45 -7.64
C PHE A 57 -9.40 0.44 -7.39
N SER A 58 -10.12 -0.55 -7.91
CA SER A 58 -11.56 -0.76 -7.64
C SER A 58 -11.84 -1.63 -6.44
N ASN A 59 -10.82 -2.30 -5.91
CA ASN A 59 -10.95 -3.19 -4.76
C ASN A 59 -9.68 -3.14 -3.90
N ALA A 60 -9.84 -3.49 -2.63
CA ALA A 60 -8.76 -3.48 -1.66
C ALA A 60 -7.69 -4.55 -1.96
N ALA A 61 -8.08 -5.69 -2.51
CA ALA A 61 -7.17 -6.80 -2.76
C ALA A 61 -6.07 -6.44 -3.78
N ASP A 62 -6.45 -5.83 -4.91
CA ASP A 62 -5.50 -5.35 -5.91
C ASP A 62 -4.61 -4.23 -5.38
N HIS A 63 -5.17 -3.35 -4.54
CA HIS A 63 -4.39 -2.31 -3.86
C HIS A 63 -3.34 -2.93 -2.91
N PHE A 64 -3.72 -3.96 -2.14
CA PHE A 64 -2.80 -4.63 -1.23
C PHE A 64 -1.73 -5.45 -1.94
N GLU A 65 -2.02 -6.07 -3.09
CA GLU A 65 -0.96 -6.74 -3.89
C GLU A 65 0.06 -5.72 -4.41
N GLU A 66 -0.37 -4.54 -4.87
CA GLU A 66 0.56 -3.46 -5.24
C GLU A 66 1.41 -3.02 -4.03
N LEU A 67 0.79 -2.79 -2.87
CA LEU A 67 1.52 -2.44 -1.65
C LEU A 67 2.53 -3.52 -1.24
N ALA A 68 2.17 -4.80 -1.36
CA ALA A 68 3.07 -5.91 -1.10
C ALA A 68 4.29 -5.84 -2.02
N GLN A 69 4.08 -5.62 -3.31
CA GLN A 69 5.15 -5.48 -4.30
C GLN A 69 6.06 -4.29 -3.98
N GLN A 70 5.50 -3.14 -3.57
CA GLN A 70 6.26 -1.96 -3.15
C GLN A 70 7.14 -2.24 -1.93
N HIS A 71 6.67 -3.02 -0.96
CA HIS A 71 7.48 -3.43 0.19
C HIS A 71 8.68 -4.30 -0.21
N PHE A 72 8.54 -5.13 -1.24
CA PHE A 72 9.65 -5.90 -1.80
C PHE A 72 10.65 -5.01 -2.55
N TYR A 73 10.20 -3.99 -3.28
CA TYR A 73 11.11 -3.01 -3.87
C TYR A 73 11.91 -2.27 -2.80
N HIS A 74 11.26 -1.83 -1.72
CA HIS A 74 11.97 -1.24 -0.59
C HIS A 74 13.06 -2.17 -0.06
N LEU A 75 12.76 -3.45 0.17
CA LEU A 75 13.77 -4.40 0.66
C LEU A 75 14.89 -4.63 -0.35
N LYS A 76 14.59 -4.79 -1.64
CA LYS A 76 15.58 -5.06 -2.69
C LYS A 76 16.55 -3.91 -2.88
N PHE A 77 16.06 -2.68 -2.89
CA PHE A 77 16.85 -1.51 -3.26
C PHE A 77 17.38 -0.71 -2.06
N LYS A 78 16.87 -0.98 -0.84
CA LYS A 78 17.34 -0.34 0.40
C LYS A 78 17.96 -1.29 1.40
N GLN A 79 18.55 -2.40 0.94
CA GLN A 79 19.22 -3.35 1.83
C GLN A 79 20.16 -2.66 2.83
N ASN A 80 20.96 -1.68 2.37
CA ASN A 80 21.95 -1.00 3.21
C ASN A 80 21.38 0.01 4.23
N VAL A 81 20.12 0.42 4.12
CA VAL A 81 19.49 1.41 5.04
C VAL A 81 18.34 0.80 5.83
N ALA A 82 17.69 -0.21 5.27
CA ALA A 82 16.51 -0.83 5.84
C ALA A 82 16.81 -2.11 6.63
N ILE A 83 18.05 -2.60 6.63
CA ILE A 83 18.45 -3.85 7.29
C ILE A 83 19.57 -3.55 8.28
N SER A 84 19.38 -3.94 9.53
CA SER A 84 20.40 -3.80 10.58
C SER A 84 21.35 -5.01 10.62
N ASP A 85 20.80 -6.22 10.48
CA ASP A 85 21.55 -7.49 10.47
C ASP A 85 20.80 -8.58 9.68
N GLU A 86 21.38 -9.78 9.59
CA GLU A 86 20.77 -10.92 8.88
C GLU A 86 19.43 -11.37 9.48
N SER A 87 19.30 -11.36 10.81
CA SER A 87 18.08 -11.75 11.51
C SER A 87 16.94 -10.77 11.21
N ASP A 88 17.25 -9.47 11.23
CA ASP A 88 16.36 -8.39 10.85
C ASP A 88 15.94 -8.50 9.38
N CYS A 89 16.88 -8.77 8.47
CA CYS A 89 16.58 -9.05 7.05
C CYS A 89 15.57 -10.19 6.90
N ARG A 90 15.83 -11.32 7.56
CA ARG A 90 14.99 -12.52 7.48
C ARG A 90 13.58 -12.24 8.03
N LYS A 91 13.47 -11.59 9.18
CA LYS A 91 12.17 -11.20 9.77
C LYS A 91 11.40 -10.28 8.83
N LYS A 92 12.06 -9.26 8.29
CA LYS A 92 11.48 -8.30 7.34
C LYS A 92 11.03 -8.96 6.04
N TYR A 93 11.79 -9.93 5.53
CA TYR A 93 11.42 -10.70 4.35
C TYR A 93 10.21 -11.60 4.60
N ILE A 94 10.20 -12.36 5.71
CA ILE A 94 9.09 -13.23 6.09
C ILE A 94 7.81 -12.41 6.29
N ALA A 95 7.87 -11.29 7.01
CA ALA A 95 6.71 -10.43 7.22
C ALA A 95 6.09 -9.94 5.90
N ARG A 96 6.92 -9.59 4.90
CA ARG A 96 6.47 -9.19 3.57
C ARG A 96 5.85 -10.35 2.79
N CYS A 97 6.39 -11.56 2.92
CA CYS A 97 5.81 -12.76 2.31
C CYS A 97 4.44 -13.08 2.92
N LEU A 98 4.32 -13.00 4.25
CA LEU A 98 3.06 -13.21 4.95
C LEU A 98 2.02 -12.15 4.55
N PHE A 99 2.40 -10.88 4.50
CA PHE A 99 1.54 -9.80 4.03
C PHE A 99 1.00 -10.10 2.62
N ARG A 100 1.89 -10.43 1.67
CA ARG A 100 1.51 -10.77 0.30
C ARG A 100 0.58 -11.99 0.23
N LYS A 101 0.84 -13.02 1.05
CA LYS A 101 -0.04 -14.20 1.14
C LYS A 101 -1.44 -13.81 1.59
N LEU A 102 -1.55 -12.99 2.64
CA LEU A 102 -2.84 -12.50 3.15
C LEU A 102 -3.59 -11.65 2.10
N SER A 103 -2.89 -10.76 1.39
CA SER A 103 -3.48 -9.95 0.31
C SER A 103 -4.10 -10.84 -0.77
N ARG A 104 -3.44 -11.95 -1.12
CA ARG A 104 -3.93 -12.93 -2.11
C ARG A 104 -5.09 -13.76 -1.60
N VAL A 105 -5.04 -14.20 -0.35
CA VAL A 105 -6.15 -14.93 0.28
C VAL A 105 -7.42 -14.08 0.23
N GLN A 106 -7.33 -12.79 0.61
CA GLN A 106 -8.46 -11.87 0.49
C GLN A 106 -8.96 -11.73 -0.96
N LYS A 107 -8.06 -11.71 -1.94
CA LYS A 107 -8.44 -11.69 -3.37
C LYS A 107 -9.23 -12.92 -3.80
N THR A 108 -8.86 -14.09 -3.29
CA THR A 108 -9.45 -15.39 -3.68
C THR A 108 -10.73 -15.77 -2.93
N GLY A 109 -11.18 -14.96 -1.96
CA GLY A 109 -12.40 -15.22 -1.18
C GLY A 109 -12.42 -16.54 -0.41
N SER A 110 -11.30 -17.25 -0.30
CA SER A 110 -11.23 -18.59 0.29
C SER A 110 -10.73 -18.50 1.74
N PRO A 111 -11.56 -18.80 2.76
CA PRO A 111 -11.18 -18.68 4.17
C PRO A 111 -10.20 -19.77 4.64
N SER A 112 -9.88 -20.78 3.82
CA SER A 112 -9.31 -22.05 4.28
C SER A 112 -7.78 -22.10 4.46
N LEU A 113 -7.06 -20.98 4.30
CA LEU A 113 -5.58 -20.97 4.39
C LEU A 113 -5.00 -20.33 5.66
N MET A 114 -5.83 -20.03 6.67
CA MET A 114 -5.36 -19.64 8.00
C MET A 114 -5.10 -20.86 8.89
N ASN A 115 -4.06 -21.63 8.56
CA ASN A 115 -3.38 -22.44 9.58
C ASN A 115 -1.98 -21.85 9.76
N PHE A 116 -1.72 -21.41 10.98
CA PHE A 116 -0.45 -20.85 11.45
C PHE A 116 0.58 -21.96 11.72
#